data_AF-A0A943BDX3-F1
#
_entry.id   AF-A0A943BDX3-F1
#
_cell.length_a   1.000
_cell.length_b   1.000
_cell.length_c   1.000
_cell.angle_alpha   90.00
_cell.angle_beta   90.00
_cell.angle_gamma   90.00
#
_symmetry.space_group_name_H-M   'P 1'
#
loop_
_entity.id
_entity.type
_entity.pdbx_description
1 polymer ?
#
loop_
_entity_poly.entity_id
_entity_poly.type
_entity_poly.pdbx_seq_one_letter_code
_entity_poly.pdbx_strand_id
1 'polypeptide(L)'
;MSRLEIPTPSKSQLVVEGLYKELEHRIEASPPGLCPVDITRAFLELCHAQTCGKCAPCRIGLLQLKHLITDVLNGDATMDTLDLMEETALSIMHSADCAIGYEAAHMVYKSLIGCRDDYEQHIREGRCTCTYHQPVPCVALCPAHVDIPGYIALVGAGRYDDAIRLIRKDNPFPTTCGFICEHPCEARCRRNMVDDAINIRGLKRVAADFAGKVPPPPCAPSTGKRVAVVGGGPGGLSAAYYLQLMGHQATVFEMLPKLGGMLRYG
;
A
#
# COMPACT_ATOMS: atom_id res chain seq x y z
N MET A 1 6.78 12.50 -54.03
CA MET A 1 7.07 11.48 -53.00
C MET A 1 7.82 12.21 -51.89
N SER A 2 7.27 12.27 -50.67
CA SER A 2 7.99 12.83 -49.53
C SER A 2 9.23 11.97 -49.23
N ARG A 3 10.34 12.63 -48.90
CA ARG A 3 11.60 11.96 -48.60
C ARG A 3 11.42 11.13 -47.31
N LEU A 4 11.83 9.87 -47.35
CA LEU A 4 11.83 9.00 -46.17
C LEU A 4 12.97 9.45 -45.25
N GLU A 5 12.62 10.12 -44.16
CA GLU A 5 13.56 10.50 -43.09
C GLU A 5 13.33 9.58 -41.89
N ILE A 6 14.41 9.05 -41.32
CA ILE A 6 14.39 8.32 -40.05
C ILE A 6 14.80 9.34 -38.98
N PRO A 7 13.86 9.96 -38.26
CA PRO A 7 14.18 10.91 -37.21
C PRO A 7 14.93 10.18 -36.09
N THR A 8 16.09 10.71 -35.70
CA THR A 8 16.86 10.22 -34.54
C THR A 8 16.48 11.10 -33.35
N PRO A 9 16.05 10.52 -32.21
CA PRO A 9 15.66 11.32 -31.06
C PRO A 9 16.85 12.12 -30.52
N SER A 10 16.59 13.40 -30.21
CA SER A 10 17.56 14.26 -29.54
C SER A 10 17.82 13.80 -28.11
N LYS A 11 18.96 14.21 -27.55
CA LYS A 11 19.29 13.96 -26.13
C LYS A 11 18.16 14.41 -25.19
N SER A 12 17.54 15.55 -25.48
CA SER A 12 16.43 16.07 -24.67
C SER A 12 15.18 15.20 -24.74
N GLN A 13 14.86 14.66 -25.92
CA GLN A 13 13.73 13.74 -26.08
C GLN A 13 13.96 12.45 -25.28
N LEU A 14 15.17 11.88 -25.34
CA LEU A 14 15.52 10.69 -24.56
C LEU A 14 15.41 10.92 -23.04
N VAL A 15 15.80 12.10 -22.56
CA VAL A 15 15.66 12.45 -21.13
C VAL A 15 14.19 12.55 -20.73
N VAL A 16 13.36 13.20 -21.53
CA VAL A 16 11.92 13.35 -21.27
C VAL A 16 11.21 11.99 -21.30
N GLU A 17 11.53 11.13 -22.26
CA GLU A 17 11.04 9.74 -22.31
C GLU A 17 11.42 8.96 -21.05
N GLY A 18 12.65 9.13 -20.56
CA GLY A 18 13.10 8.57 -19.29
C GLY A 18 12.25 9.03 -18.10
N LEU A 19 11.94 10.33 -18.01
CA LEU A 19 11.08 10.87 -16.95
C LEU A 19 9.66 10.29 -16.98
N TYR A 20 9.07 10.09 -18.16
CA TYR A 20 7.76 9.45 -18.29
C TYR A 20 7.78 8.00 -17.80
N LYS A 21 8.83 7.24 -18.17
CA LYS A 21 8.98 5.85 -17.72
C LYS A 21 9.17 5.76 -16.21
N GLU A 22 9.96 6.66 -15.61
CA GLU A 22 10.10 6.73 -14.16
C GLU A 22 8.78 7.08 -13.46
N LEU A 23 7.97 7.96 -14.04
CA LEU A 23 6.64 8.28 -13.51
C LEU A 23 5.70 7.07 -13.55
N GLU A 24 5.70 6.30 -14.64
CA GLU A 24 4.93 5.06 -14.78
C GLU A 24 5.31 4.05 -13.69
N HIS A 25 6.61 3.78 -13.51
CA HIS A 25 7.09 2.88 -12.46
C HIS A 25 6.69 3.36 -11.05
N ARG A 26 6.66 4.68 -10.81
CA ARG A 26 6.19 5.23 -9.53
C ARG A 26 4.70 5.01 -9.30
N ILE A 27 3.88 5.09 -10.35
CA ILE A 27 2.43 4.81 -10.25
C ILE A 27 2.21 3.33 -9.92
N GLU A 28 2.93 2.43 -10.60
CA GLU A 28 2.84 0.99 -10.33
C GLU A 28 3.30 0.62 -8.91
N ALA A 29 4.39 1.24 -8.45
CA ALA A 29 4.93 1.03 -7.10
C ALA A 29 4.23 1.89 -6.03
N SER A 30 3.21 2.67 -6.38
CA SER A 30 2.58 3.61 -5.45
C SER A 30 1.96 2.87 -4.27
N PRO A 31 2.30 3.26 -3.03
CA PRO A 31 1.77 2.60 -1.84
C PRO A 31 0.27 2.85 -1.72
N PRO A 32 -0.53 1.88 -1.23
CA PRO A 32 -1.91 2.14 -0.84
C PRO A 32 -1.95 3.19 0.28
N GLY A 33 -2.91 4.12 0.22
CA GLY A 33 -3.18 5.12 1.26
C GLY A 33 -2.58 6.52 1.04
N LEU A 34 -2.14 6.85 -0.18
CA LEU A 34 -1.81 8.24 -0.51
C LEU A 34 -3.01 9.15 -0.21
N CYS A 35 -2.74 10.35 0.30
CA CYS A 35 -3.78 11.33 0.57
C CYS A 35 -4.57 11.62 -0.72
N PRO A 36 -5.90 11.40 -0.73
CA PRO A 36 -6.71 11.63 -1.92
C PRO A 36 -6.70 13.10 -2.35
N VAL A 37 -6.60 14.04 -1.40
CA VAL A 37 -6.48 15.47 -1.68
C VAL A 37 -5.16 15.78 -2.40
N ASP A 38 -4.05 15.22 -1.91
CA ASP A 38 -2.70 15.47 -2.45
C ASP A 38 -2.51 14.82 -3.83
N ILE A 39 -2.96 13.58 -4.02
CA ILE A 39 -2.87 12.90 -5.32
C ILE A 39 -3.72 13.60 -6.37
N THR A 40 -4.88 14.14 -5.98
CA THR A 40 -5.76 14.91 -6.87
C THR A 40 -5.10 16.22 -7.28
N ARG A 41 -4.45 16.93 -6.34
CA ARG A 41 -3.65 18.12 -6.67
C ARG A 41 -2.55 17.78 -7.68
N ALA A 42 -1.76 16.73 -7.41
CA ALA A 42 -0.63 16.35 -8.26
C ALA A 42 -1.07 16.00 -9.68
N PHE A 43 -2.18 15.28 -9.83
CA PHE A 43 -2.75 14.99 -11.15
C PHE A 43 -3.29 16.24 -11.85
N LEU A 44 -3.99 17.12 -11.12
CA LEU A 44 -4.48 18.38 -11.66
C LEU A 44 -3.32 19.23 -12.18
N GLU A 45 -2.20 19.29 -11.44
CA GLU A 45 -0.98 19.98 -11.88
C GLU A 45 -0.39 19.37 -13.14
N LEU A 46 -0.33 18.04 -13.23
CA LEU A 46 0.12 17.33 -14.43
C LEU A 46 -0.77 17.68 -15.64
N CYS A 47 -2.09 17.63 -15.49
CA CYS A 47 -3.02 17.97 -16.57
C CYS A 47 -2.94 19.45 -16.95
N HIS A 48 -2.78 20.33 -15.96
CA HIS A 48 -2.64 21.76 -16.20
C HIS A 48 -1.32 22.09 -16.94
N ALA A 49 -0.25 21.32 -16.71
CA ALA A 49 0.98 21.45 -17.50
C ALA A 49 0.85 20.93 -18.95
N GLN A 50 -0.08 20.01 -19.20
CA GLN A 50 -0.30 19.40 -20.52
C GLN A 50 -1.30 20.16 -21.40
N THR A 51 -2.17 21.00 -20.82
CA THR A 51 -3.16 21.74 -21.60
C THR A 51 -2.50 22.80 -22.49
N CYS A 52 -3.10 23.04 -23.66
CA CYS A 52 -2.70 24.14 -24.53
C CYS A 52 -3.18 25.52 -24.05
N GLY A 53 -4.04 25.59 -23.03
CA GLY A 53 -4.52 26.84 -22.42
C GLY A 53 -5.36 27.74 -23.34
N LYS A 54 -5.88 27.22 -24.46
CA LYS A 54 -6.68 28.03 -25.42
C LYS A 54 -8.04 28.42 -24.86
N CYS A 55 -8.72 27.50 -24.18
CA CYS A 55 -10.03 27.75 -23.58
C CYS A 55 -9.89 28.31 -22.15
N ALA A 56 -10.81 29.20 -21.77
CA ALA A 56 -10.83 29.80 -20.44
C ALA A 56 -10.95 28.77 -19.29
N PRO A 57 -11.74 27.68 -19.41
CA PRO A 57 -11.82 26.65 -18.37
C PRO A 57 -10.47 26.00 -18.05
N CYS A 58 -9.64 25.73 -19.07
CA CYS A 58 -8.29 25.20 -18.86
C CYS A 58 -7.31 26.26 -18.36
N ARG A 59 -7.34 27.46 -18.95
CA ARG A 59 -6.36 28.52 -18.66
C ARG A 59 -6.54 29.15 -17.27
N ILE A 60 -7.78 29.30 -16.84
CA ILE A 60 -8.15 29.99 -15.59
C ILE A 60 -8.74 28.98 -14.61
N GLY A 61 -9.68 28.15 -15.05
CA GLY A 61 -10.41 27.23 -14.18
C GLY A 61 -9.51 26.19 -13.51
N LEU A 62 -8.67 25.47 -14.26
CA LEU A 62 -7.76 24.48 -13.67
C LEU A 62 -6.75 25.12 -12.71
N LEU A 63 -6.28 26.33 -13.02
CA LEU A 63 -5.40 27.09 -12.13
C LEU A 63 -6.11 27.44 -10.81
N GLN A 64 -7.39 27.84 -10.86
CA GLN A 64 -8.16 28.11 -9.65
C GLN A 64 -8.42 26.86 -8.83
N LEU A 65 -8.83 25.74 -9.47
CA LEU A 65 -8.96 24.46 -8.77
C LEU A 65 -7.67 24.06 -8.06
N LYS A 66 -6.51 24.29 -8.70
CA LYS A 66 -5.21 23.99 -8.09
C LYS A 66 -4.98 24.81 -6.81
N HIS A 67 -5.30 26.10 -6.84
CA HIS A 67 -5.18 26.95 -5.65
C HIS A 67 -6.11 26.49 -4.54
N LEU A 68 -7.39 26.26 -4.84
CA LEU A 68 -8.37 25.82 -3.84
C LEU A 68 -7.96 24.50 -3.18
N ILE A 69 -7.49 23.51 -3.96
CA ILE A 69 -7.01 22.24 -3.38
C ILE A 69 -5.74 22.45 -2.55
N THR A 70 -4.86 23.39 -2.95
CA THR A 70 -3.67 23.72 -2.18
C THR A 70 -4.02 24.37 -0.85
N ASP A 71 -5.03 25.25 -0.83
CA ASP A 71 -5.54 25.88 0.39
C ASP A 71 -6.13 24.82 1.34
N VAL A 72 -6.82 23.80 0.80
CA VAL A 72 -7.28 22.64 1.59
C VAL A 72 -6.09 21.91 2.21
N LEU A 73 -5.05 21.60 1.45
CA LEU A 73 -3.87 20.89 1.97
C LEU A 73 -3.12 21.68 3.05
N ASN A 74 -3.09 23.01 2.94
CA ASN A 74 -2.44 23.89 3.91
C ASN A 74 -3.29 24.14 5.17
N GLY A 75 -4.57 23.77 5.16
CA GLY A 75 -5.51 24.05 6.24
C GLY A 75 -6.03 25.50 6.25
N ASP A 76 -5.88 26.23 5.14
CA ASP A 76 -6.33 27.62 4.98
C ASP A 76 -7.75 27.72 4.39
N ALA A 77 -8.32 26.59 3.93
CA ALA A 77 -9.64 26.50 3.32
C ALA A 77 -10.78 26.46 4.35
N THR A 78 -11.99 26.79 3.89
CA THR A 78 -13.25 26.66 4.64
C THR A 78 -14.18 25.62 3.98
N MET A 79 -15.29 25.28 4.64
CA MET A 79 -16.31 24.42 4.04
C MET A 79 -16.86 25.00 2.73
N ASP A 80 -17.01 26.33 2.65
CA ASP A 80 -17.44 27.03 1.43
C ASP A 80 -16.42 26.86 0.29
N THR A 81 -15.13 26.68 0.61
CA THR A 81 -14.09 26.37 -0.40
C THR A 81 -14.40 25.05 -1.10
N LEU A 82 -14.92 24.05 -0.38
CA LEU A 82 -15.27 22.75 -0.97
C LEU A 82 -16.45 22.88 -1.95
N ASP A 83 -17.47 23.65 -1.59
CA ASP A 83 -18.62 23.88 -2.47
C ASP A 83 -18.19 24.65 -3.73
N LEU A 84 -17.33 25.66 -3.57
CA LEU A 84 -16.74 26.40 -4.70
C LEU A 84 -15.88 25.48 -5.60
N MET A 85 -15.13 24.55 -5.01
CA MET A 85 -14.37 23.55 -5.76
C MET A 85 -15.28 22.65 -6.59
N GLU A 86 -16.39 22.20 -6.02
CA GLU A 86 -17.39 21.36 -6.71
C GLU A 86 -17.99 22.09 -7.91
N GLU A 87 -18.50 23.31 -7.70
CA GLU A 87 -19.09 24.14 -8.75
C GLU A 87 -18.07 24.46 -9.86
N THR A 88 -16.84 24.80 -9.49
CA THR A 88 -15.77 25.12 -10.43
C THR A 88 -15.41 23.88 -11.26
N ALA A 89 -15.32 22.71 -10.64
CA ALA A 89 -15.04 21.45 -11.34
C ALA A 89 -16.15 21.11 -12.35
N LEU A 90 -17.42 21.17 -11.93
CA LEU A 90 -18.56 20.95 -12.83
C LEU A 90 -18.56 21.94 -13.99
N SER A 91 -18.36 23.23 -13.71
CA SER A 91 -18.29 24.27 -14.74
C SER A 91 -17.22 23.96 -15.80
N ILE A 92 -16.02 23.55 -15.37
CA ILE A 92 -14.94 23.17 -16.30
C ILE A 92 -15.29 21.91 -17.09
N MET A 93 -15.85 20.88 -16.45
CA MET A 93 -16.26 19.65 -17.14
C MET A 93 -17.27 19.95 -18.27
N HIS A 94 -18.22 20.84 -18.04
CA HIS A 94 -19.25 21.15 -19.03
C HIS A 94 -18.79 22.10 -20.14
N SER A 95 -17.69 22.83 -19.95
CA SER A 95 -17.25 23.90 -20.86
C SER A 95 -15.88 23.69 -21.49
N ALA A 96 -15.13 22.66 -21.10
CA ALA A 96 -13.83 22.37 -21.68
C ALA A 96 -13.93 21.82 -23.12
N ASP A 97 -13.15 22.40 -24.04
CA ASP A 97 -13.11 22.01 -25.45
C ASP A 97 -12.38 20.67 -25.73
N CYS A 98 -11.66 20.10 -24.75
CA CYS A 98 -10.86 18.90 -24.95
C CYS A 98 -10.83 17.98 -23.73
N ALA A 99 -10.38 16.74 -23.97
CA ALA A 99 -10.33 15.69 -22.95
C ALA A 99 -9.45 16.04 -21.75
N ILE A 100 -8.33 16.76 -21.93
CA ILE A 100 -7.45 17.15 -20.81
C ILE A 100 -8.21 18.02 -19.80
N GLY A 101 -8.96 19.02 -20.30
CA GLY A 101 -9.75 19.90 -19.44
C GLY A 101 -10.87 19.16 -18.72
N TYR A 102 -11.59 18.31 -19.46
CA TYR A 102 -12.66 17.48 -18.90
C TYR A 102 -12.13 16.53 -17.83
N GLU A 103 -11.13 15.70 -18.14
CA GLU A 103 -10.62 14.67 -17.23
C GLU A 103 -9.96 15.27 -15.98
N ALA A 104 -9.26 16.40 -16.12
CA ALA A 104 -8.67 17.11 -14.98
C ALA A 104 -9.75 17.54 -13.97
N ALA A 105 -10.82 18.18 -14.45
CA ALA A 105 -11.91 18.63 -13.60
C ALA A 105 -12.77 17.46 -13.09
N HIS A 106 -13.01 16.46 -13.94
CA HIS A 106 -13.74 15.24 -13.58
C HIS A 106 -13.05 14.46 -12.46
N MET A 107 -11.72 14.35 -12.48
CA MET A 107 -11.00 13.74 -11.36
C MET A 107 -11.22 14.53 -10.07
N VAL A 108 -11.07 15.86 -10.11
CA VAL A 108 -11.25 16.71 -8.92
C VAL A 108 -12.66 16.52 -8.33
N TYR A 109 -13.68 16.57 -9.19
CA TYR A 109 -15.06 16.30 -8.79
C TYR A 109 -15.22 14.92 -8.16
N LYS A 110 -14.73 13.87 -8.84
CA LYS A 110 -14.85 12.49 -8.36
C LYS A 110 -14.14 12.27 -7.02
N SER A 111 -12.96 12.85 -6.84
CA SER A 111 -12.21 12.78 -5.58
C SER A 111 -12.93 13.52 -4.45
N LEU A 112 -13.41 14.74 -4.72
CA LEU A 112 -14.11 15.56 -3.74
C LEU A 112 -15.38 14.85 -3.23
N ILE A 113 -16.17 14.26 -4.12
CA ILE A 113 -17.38 13.54 -3.74
C ILE A 113 -17.06 12.18 -3.09
N GLY A 114 -16.10 11.43 -3.64
CA GLY A 114 -15.76 10.09 -3.18
C GLY A 114 -14.98 10.05 -1.86
N CYS A 115 -14.25 11.12 -1.55
CA CYS A 115 -13.36 11.22 -0.39
C CYS A 115 -13.63 12.49 0.44
N ARG A 116 -14.89 12.97 0.49
CA ARG A 116 -15.26 14.25 1.14
C ARG A 116 -14.75 14.35 2.58
N ASP A 117 -14.83 13.26 3.34
CA ASP A 117 -14.36 13.19 4.72
C ASP A 117 -12.87 13.56 4.85
N ASP A 118 -12.02 13.16 3.89
CA ASP A 118 -10.60 13.52 3.89
C ASP A 118 -10.40 15.03 3.66
N TYR A 119 -11.16 15.64 2.76
CA TYR A 119 -11.11 17.09 2.50
C TYR A 119 -11.57 17.89 3.73
N GLU A 120 -12.66 17.46 4.38
CA GLU A 120 -13.15 18.10 5.62
C GLU A 120 -12.14 17.98 6.76
N GLN A 121 -11.46 16.84 6.86
CA GLN A 121 -10.45 16.63 7.90
C GLN A 121 -9.24 17.54 7.71
N HIS A 122 -8.81 17.75 6.47
CA HIS A 122 -7.77 18.72 6.14
C HIS A 122 -8.13 20.14 6.62
N ILE A 123 -9.40 20.53 6.47
CA ILE A 123 -9.90 21.84 6.93
C ILE A 123 -10.00 21.90 8.46
N ARG A 124 -10.56 20.88 9.10
CA ARG A 124 -10.87 20.91 10.55
C ARG A 124 -9.65 20.65 11.43
N GLU A 125 -8.80 19.73 11.03
CA GLU A 125 -7.67 19.25 11.85
C GLU A 125 -6.30 19.55 11.23
N GLY A 126 -6.23 20.13 10.02
CA GLY A 126 -4.97 20.44 9.34
C GLY A 126 -4.17 19.19 8.92
N ARG A 127 -4.82 18.03 8.85
CA ARG A 127 -4.15 16.74 8.56
C ARG A 127 -5.09 15.72 7.93
N CYS A 128 -4.54 14.83 7.11
CA CYS A 128 -5.26 13.67 6.56
C CYS A 128 -5.38 12.53 7.59
N THR A 129 -6.50 11.80 7.59
CA THR A 129 -6.65 10.53 8.33
C THR A 129 -5.79 9.41 7.73
N CYS A 130 -5.54 9.47 6.43
CA CYS A 130 -4.77 8.50 5.66
C CYS A 130 -3.34 8.28 6.18
N THR A 131 -2.69 9.34 6.72
CA THR A 131 -1.29 9.27 7.19
C THR A 131 -1.11 8.38 8.42
N TYR A 132 -2.15 8.21 9.26
CA TYR A 132 -2.08 7.42 10.50
C TYR A 132 -2.36 5.93 10.29
N HIS A 133 -2.95 5.55 9.15
CA HIS A 133 -3.38 4.19 8.87
C HIS A 133 -2.58 3.50 7.76
N GLN A 134 -1.42 4.03 7.35
CA GLN A 134 -0.62 3.43 6.27
C GLN A 134 0.45 2.45 6.79
N PRO A 135 0.18 1.13 6.79
CA PRO A 135 1.21 0.13 6.93
C PRO A 135 2.19 0.20 5.75
N VAL A 136 3.47 -0.06 6.04
CA VAL A 136 4.48 -0.35 5.02
C VAL A 136 3.89 -1.35 4.01
N PRO A 137 3.95 -1.13 2.68
CA PRO A 137 3.15 -1.90 1.71
C PRO A 137 3.28 -3.42 1.83
N CYS A 138 4.49 -3.91 2.11
CA CYS A 138 4.72 -5.33 2.31
C CYS A 138 4.02 -5.87 3.57
N VAL A 139 3.95 -5.08 4.65
CA VAL A 139 3.20 -5.40 5.87
C VAL A 139 1.69 -5.37 5.58
N ALA A 140 1.22 -4.34 4.88
CA ALA A 140 -0.18 -4.15 4.49
C ALA A 140 -0.75 -5.32 3.68
N LEU A 141 0.04 -5.80 2.71
CA LEU A 141 -0.36 -6.86 1.80
C LEU A 141 -0.15 -8.25 2.39
N CYS A 142 0.56 -8.37 3.51
CA CYS A 142 0.70 -9.64 4.19
C CYS A 142 -0.60 -9.94 4.96
N PRO A 143 -1.28 -11.08 4.71
CA PRO A 143 -2.49 -11.42 5.46
C PRO A 143 -2.28 -11.52 6.98
N ALA A 144 -1.07 -11.89 7.40
CA ALA A 144 -0.68 -11.98 8.80
C ALA A 144 -0.08 -10.67 9.36
N HIS A 145 0.05 -9.61 8.55
CA HIS A 145 0.60 -8.32 8.95
C HIS A 145 1.98 -8.40 9.64
N VAL A 146 2.79 -9.37 9.24
CA VAL A 146 4.14 -9.57 9.82
C VAL A 146 5.04 -8.37 9.56
N ASP A 147 5.89 -8.03 10.54
CA ASP A 147 6.89 -6.97 10.41
C ASP A 147 8.03 -7.37 9.45
N ILE A 148 7.77 -7.19 8.16
CA ILE A 148 8.69 -7.54 7.07
C ILE A 148 9.98 -6.72 7.07
N PRO A 149 9.95 -5.38 7.14
CA PRO A 149 11.18 -4.60 7.22
C PRO A 149 12.04 -4.99 8.42
N GLY A 150 11.41 -5.23 9.57
CA GLY A 150 12.12 -5.62 10.79
C GLY A 150 12.87 -6.95 10.63
N TYR A 151 12.22 -8.01 10.15
CA TYR A 151 12.92 -9.30 10.03
C TYR A 151 13.93 -9.31 8.87
N ILE A 152 13.71 -8.53 7.80
CA ILE A 152 14.71 -8.38 6.73
C ILE A 152 15.99 -7.75 7.28
N ALA A 153 15.87 -6.71 8.12
CA ALA A 153 17.01 -6.09 8.77
C ALA A 153 17.76 -7.09 9.69
N LEU A 154 17.02 -7.92 10.43
CA LEU A 154 17.62 -8.97 11.28
C LEU A 154 18.34 -10.05 10.46
N VAL A 155 17.76 -10.49 9.33
CA VAL A 155 18.41 -11.41 8.39
C VAL A 155 19.67 -10.79 7.80
N GLY A 156 19.64 -9.51 7.42
CA GLY A 156 20.81 -8.79 6.93
C GLY A 156 21.93 -8.66 7.98
N ALA A 157 21.56 -8.61 9.27
CA ALA A 157 22.50 -8.62 10.39
C ALA A 157 22.96 -10.04 10.82
N GLY A 158 22.50 -11.10 10.14
CA GLY A 158 22.80 -12.50 10.51
C GLY A 158 22.10 -12.99 11.79
N ARG A 159 21.15 -12.22 12.33
CA ARG A 159 20.39 -12.53 13.56
C ARG A 159 19.14 -13.33 13.21
N TYR A 160 19.34 -14.55 12.69
CA TYR A 160 18.26 -15.39 12.16
C TYR A 160 17.25 -15.82 13.22
N ASP A 161 17.71 -16.10 14.44
CA ASP A 161 16.85 -16.49 15.55
C ASP A 161 15.92 -15.35 15.99
N ASP A 162 16.44 -14.11 16.05
CA ASP A 162 15.63 -12.92 16.31
C ASP A 162 14.63 -12.65 15.18
N ALA A 163 15.03 -12.88 13.92
CA ALA A 163 14.12 -12.76 12.79
C ALA A 163 12.94 -13.74 12.92
N ILE A 164 13.21 -14.99 13.32
CA ILE A 164 12.16 -15.99 13.57
C ILE A 164 11.29 -15.61 14.77
N ARG A 165 11.85 -15.05 15.84
CA ARG A 165 11.07 -14.55 16.99
C ARG A 165 10.14 -13.43 16.58
N LEU A 166 10.63 -12.48 15.77
CA LEU A 166 9.83 -11.36 15.27
C LEU A 166 8.68 -11.86 14.39
N ILE A 167 8.94 -12.78 13.45
CA ILE A 167 7.88 -13.34 12.59
C ILE A 167 6.85 -14.11 13.42
N ARG A 168 7.28 -14.88 14.43
CA ARG A 168 6.38 -15.67 15.30
C ARG A 168 5.44 -14.85 16.18
N LYS A 169 5.67 -13.54 16.29
CA LYS A 169 4.72 -12.63 16.92
C LYS A 169 3.38 -12.67 16.18
N ASP A 170 3.42 -12.56 14.86
CA ASP A 170 2.21 -12.41 14.03
C ASP A 170 1.90 -13.67 13.19
N ASN A 171 2.86 -14.59 13.02
CA ASN A 171 2.67 -15.84 12.31
C ASN A 171 3.45 -17.03 12.92
N PRO A 172 2.78 -18.06 13.46
CA PRO A 172 3.44 -19.21 14.11
C PRO A 172 4.16 -20.17 13.14
N PHE A 173 3.97 -20.03 11.83
CA PHE A 173 4.54 -20.93 10.80
C PHE A 173 5.54 -20.24 9.86
N PRO A 174 6.63 -19.64 10.38
CA PRO A 174 7.62 -18.95 9.54
C PRO A 174 8.25 -19.90 8.52
N THR A 175 8.57 -21.14 8.92
CA THR A 175 9.18 -22.15 8.05
C THR A 175 8.24 -22.50 6.90
N THR A 176 7.00 -22.91 7.19
CA THR A 176 6.01 -23.26 6.17
C THR A 176 5.78 -22.11 5.20
N CYS A 177 5.55 -20.90 5.71
CA CYS A 177 5.36 -19.72 4.87
C CYS A 177 6.63 -19.30 4.11
N GLY A 178 7.82 -19.77 4.48
CA GLY A 178 9.04 -19.65 3.67
C GLY A 178 9.04 -20.54 2.43
N PHE A 179 8.24 -21.60 2.40
CA PHE A 179 8.13 -22.52 1.26
C PHE A 179 6.91 -22.27 0.40
N ILE A 180 5.71 -22.16 1.00
CA ILE A 180 4.45 -22.22 0.24
C ILE A 180 3.78 -20.87 -0.02
N CYS A 181 4.26 -19.79 0.62
CA CYS A 181 3.59 -18.49 0.50
C CYS A 181 3.63 -17.99 -0.95
N GLU A 182 2.49 -17.46 -1.39
CA GLU A 182 2.24 -16.79 -2.66
C GLU A 182 2.72 -15.33 -2.69
N HIS A 183 3.34 -14.89 -1.59
CA HIS A 183 4.07 -13.61 -1.44
C HIS A 183 3.36 -12.38 -2.05
N PRO A 184 2.09 -12.10 -1.68
CA PRO A 184 1.39 -10.89 -2.14
C PRO A 184 2.10 -9.60 -1.70
N CYS A 185 2.88 -9.68 -0.62
CA CYS A 185 3.70 -8.59 -0.11
C CYS A 185 4.85 -8.16 -1.05
N GLU A 186 5.24 -8.98 -2.01
CA GLU A 186 6.27 -8.64 -3.01
C GLU A 186 5.68 -7.83 -4.18
N ALA A 187 4.38 -7.97 -4.46
CA ALA A 187 3.73 -7.38 -5.65
C ALA A 187 3.78 -5.84 -5.68
N ARG A 188 3.75 -5.17 -4.52
CA ARG A 188 3.88 -3.70 -4.40
C ARG A 188 5.11 -3.30 -3.58
N CYS A 189 6.20 -4.04 -3.74
CA CYS A 189 7.45 -3.70 -3.07
C CYS A 189 7.97 -2.34 -3.59
N ARG A 190 8.27 -1.40 -2.67
CA ARG A 190 8.82 -0.09 -3.04
C ARG A 190 10.17 -0.18 -3.78
N ARG A 191 10.87 -1.31 -3.67
CA ARG A 191 12.14 -1.53 -4.39
C ARG A 191 11.96 -1.66 -5.91
N ASN A 192 10.76 -1.97 -6.39
CA ASN A 192 10.42 -1.94 -7.82
C ASN A 192 10.65 -0.55 -8.46
N MET A 193 10.76 0.53 -7.67
CA MET A 193 11.13 1.85 -8.17
C MET A 193 12.61 1.96 -8.57
N VAL A 194 13.46 1.03 -8.15
CA VAL A 194 14.91 1.01 -8.39
C VAL A 194 15.28 -0.16 -9.30
N ASP A 195 14.92 -1.37 -8.88
CA ASP A 195 15.17 -2.62 -9.61
C ASP A 195 13.97 -3.58 -9.44
N ASP A 196 14.14 -4.68 -8.71
CA ASP A 196 13.15 -5.73 -8.53
C ASP A 196 12.68 -5.83 -7.06
N ALA A 197 11.54 -6.49 -6.88
CA ALA A 197 10.98 -6.73 -5.56
C ALA A 197 11.98 -7.51 -4.71
N ILE A 198 12.02 -7.17 -3.42
CA ILE A 198 12.77 -7.98 -2.46
C ILE A 198 12.17 -9.37 -2.44
N ASN A 199 13.01 -10.41 -2.49
CA ASN A 199 12.60 -11.80 -2.31
C ASN A 199 12.29 -12.08 -0.83
N ILE A 200 11.18 -11.52 -0.36
CA ILE A 200 10.68 -11.57 1.01
C ILE A 200 10.46 -13.01 1.46
N ARG A 201 9.85 -13.87 0.62
CA ARG A 201 9.69 -15.30 0.91
C ARG A 201 11.03 -16.01 1.06
N GLY A 202 11.97 -15.74 0.16
CA GLY A 202 13.32 -16.31 0.21
C GLY A 202 14.06 -15.92 1.48
N LEU A 203 14.00 -14.65 1.89
CA LEU A 203 14.61 -14.18 3.14
C LEU A 203 13.97 -14.82 4.38
N LYS A 204 12.65 -15.02 4.36
CA LYS A 204 11.94 -15.77 5.41
C LYS A 204 12.42 -17.22 5.50
N ARG A 205 12.64 -17.87 4.35
CA ARG A 205 13.22 -19.21 4.30
C ARG A 205 14.64 -19.24 4.84
N VAL A 206 15.50 -18.30 4.43
CA VAL A 206 16.86 -18.18 4.97
C VAL A 206 16.82 -18.03 6.49
N ALA A 207 15.98 -17.16 7.03
CA ALA A 207 15.81 -17.05 8.48
C ALA A 207 15.44 -18.40 9.12
N ALA A 208 14.50 -19.14 8.53
CA ALA A 208 14.04 -20.41 9.07
C ALA A 208 15.09 -21.53 8.98
N ASP A 209 15.83 -21.59 7.88
CA ASP A 209 16.84 -22.63 7.63
C ASP A 209 18.09 -22.43 8.52
N PHE A 210 18.47 -21.17 8.79
CA PHE A 210 19.70 -20.84 9.54
C PHE A 210 19.49 -20.54 11.04
N ALA A 211 18.28 -20.28 11.51
CA ALA A 211 18.02 -19.98 12.93
C ALA A 211 18.17 -21.18 13.88
N GLY A 212 18.20 -22.41 13.35
CA GLY A 212 18.17 -23.62 14.17
C GLY A 212 16.88 -23.71 15.01
N LYS A 213 16.98 -24.24 16.23
CA LYS A 213 15.82 -24.41 17.12
C LYS A 213 15.58 -23.16 17.97
N VAL A 214 14.65 -22.31 17.51
CA VAL A 214 14.21 -21.13 18.27
C VAL A 214 13.10 -21.53 19.25
N PRO A 215 13.24 -21.24 20.56
CA PRO A 215 12.20 -21.53 21.54
C PRO A 215 10.93 -20.69 21.27
N PRO A 216 9.73 -21.21 21.60
CA PRO A 216 8.51 -20.41 21.57
C PRO A 216 8.55 -19.34 22.66
N PRO A 217 7.81 -18.22 22.51
CA PRO A 217 7.71 -17.21 23.54
C PRO A 217 7.05 -17.79 24.81
N PRO A 218 7.36 -17.25 26.00
CA PRO A 218 6.75 -17.69 27.25
C PRO A 218 5.24 -17.42 27.23
N CYS A 219 4.47 -18.31 27.85
CA CYS A 219 3.02 -18.13 28.01
C CYS A 219 2.73 -17.12 29.14
N ALA A 220 1.64 -16.37 28.99
CA ALA A 220 1.09 -15.56 30.08
C ALA A 220 0.63 -16.44 31.26
N PRO A 221 0.45 -15.86 32.46
CA PRO A 221 -0.10 -16.57 33.61
C PRO A 221 -1.40 -17.31 33.28
N SER A 222 -1.58 -18.49 33.87
CA SER A 222 -2.76 -19.30 33.62
C SER A 222 -4.03 -18.54 33.97
N THR A 223 -4.96 -18.53 33.03
CA THR A 223 -6.31 -17.98 33.20
C THR A 223 -7.30 -18.99 33.80
N GLY A 224 -6.90 -20.27 33.92
CA GLY A 224 -7.77 -21.38 34.33
C GLY A 224 -8.79 -21.82 33.27
N LYS A 225 -8.91 -21.12 32.14
CA LYS A 225 -9.85 -21.46 31.06
C LYS A 225 -9.28 -22.57 30.17
N ARG A 226 -10.15 -23.51 29.78
CA ARG A 226 -9.83 -24.61 28.85
C ARG A 226 -10.56 -24.40 27.54
N VAL A 227 -9.86 -24.52 26.42
CA VAL A 227 -10.42 -24.33 25.07
C VAL A 227 -10.16 -25.56 24.22
N ALA A 228 -11.22 -26.10 23.62
CA ALA A 228 -11.12 -27.18 22.64
C ALA A 228 -11.05 -26.59 21.23
N VAL A 229 -10.07 -27.02 20.45
CA VAL A 229 -9.91 -26.64 19.04
C VAL A 229 -10.13 -27.89 18.19
N VAL A 230 -11.10 -27.86 17.29
CA VAL A 230 -11.40 -28.98 16.39
C VAL A 230 -10.72 -28.74 15.04
N GLY A 231 -9.82 -29.65 14.65
CA GLY A 231 -8.98 -29.58 13.45
C GLY A 231 -7.54 -29.16 13.76
N GLY A 232 -6.59 -30.01 13.39
CA GLY A 232 -5.14 -29.83 13.54
C GLY A 232 -4.45 -29.28 12.29
N GLY A 233 -5.18 -28.54 11.45
CA GLY A 233 -4.62 -27.79 10.31
C GLY A 233 -3.99 -26.45 10.73
N PRO A 234 -3.47 -25.65 9.78
CA PRO A 234 -2.83 -24.36 10.07
C PRO A 234 -3.73 -23.41 10.86
N GLY A 235 -5.02 -23.32 10.53
CA GLY A 235 -5.96 -22.46 11.27
C GLY A 235 -6.13 -22.87 12.73
N GLY A 236 -6.38 -24.16 12.99
CA GLY A 236 -6.55 -24.68 14.35
C GLY A 236 -5.27 -24.63 15.18
N LEU A 237 -4.13 -24.96 14.58
CA LEU A 237 -2.83 -24.86 15.25
C LEU A 237 -2.43 -23.41 15.55
N SER A 238 -2.73 -22.45 14.66
CA SER A 238 -2.56 -21.02 14.96
C SER A 238 -3.42 -20.58 16.13
N ALA A 239 -4.70 -20.96 16.15
CA ALA A 239 -5.61 -20.63 17.24
C ALA A 239 -5.10 -21.21 18.57
N ALA A 240 -4.73 -22.49 18.58
CA ALA A 240 -4.19 -23.15 19.77
C ALA A 240 -2.88 -22.49 20.26
N TYR A 241 -1.99 -22.11 19.34
CA TYR A 241 -0.74 -21.42 19.67
C TYR A 241 -1.00 -20.09 20.40
N TYR A 242 -1.84 -19.22 19.83
CA TYR A 242 -2.13 -17.92 20.44
C TYR A 242 -2.93 -18.04 21.74
N LEU A 243 -3.90 -18.95 21.82
CA LEU A 243 -4.64 -19.22 23.06
C LEU A 243 -3.72 -19.67 24.19
N GLN A 244 -2.75 -20.55 23.89
CA GLN A 244 -1.77 -21.02 24.85
C GLN A 244 -0.88 -19.87 25.34
N LEU A 245 -0.42 -19.00 24.43
CA LEU A 245 0.38 -17.82 24.80
C LEU A 245 -0.40 -16.83 25.67
N MET A 246 -1.71 -16.70 25.47
CA MET A 246 -2.59 -15.88 26.31
C MET A 246 -2.90 -16.50 27.68
N GLY A 247 -2.35 -17.69 27.99
CA GLY A 247 -2.55 -18.36 29.28
C GLY A 247 -3.83 -19.20 29.35
N HIS A 248 -4.46 -19.51 28.22
CA HIS A 248 -5.55 -20.49 28.15
C HIS A 248 -4.98 -21.88 27.87
N GLN A 249 -5.56 -22.93 28.47
CA GLN A 249 -5.16 -24.30 28.14
C GLN A 249 -5.91 -24.76 26.88
N ALA A 250 -5.22 -24.80 25.74
CA ALA A 250 -5.79 -25.27 24.48
C ALA A 250 -5.54 -26.77 24.27
N THR A 251 -6.57 -27.51 23.82
CA THR A 251 -6.47 -28.92 23.42
C THR A 251 -6.98 -29.06 21.99
N VAL A 252 -6.14 -29.58 21.09
CA VAL A 252 -6.48 -29.79 19.68
C VAL A 252 -6.98 -31.21 19.46
N PHE A 253 -8.16 -31.34 18.84
CA PHE A 253 -8.73 -32.61 18.43
C PHE A 253 -8.64 -32.72 16.91
N GLU A 254 -7.97 -33.75 16.41
CA GLU A 254 -7.78 -34.01 14.99
C GLU A 254 -8.34 -35.39 14.65
N MET A 255 -9.04 -35.48 13.52
CA MET A 255 -9.64 -36.72 13.01
C MET A 255 -8.56 -37.65 12.42
N LEU A 256 -7.55 -37.08 11.77
CA LEU A 256 -6.47 -37.82 11.13
C LEU A 256 -5.35 -38.22 12.11
N PRO A 257 -4.52 -39.24 11.78
CA PRO A 257 -3.48 -39.72 12.70
C PRO A 257 -2.38 -38.73 13.08
N LYS A 258 -2.16 -37.67 12.28
CA LYS A 258 -1.12 -36.66 12.50
C LYS A 258 -1.67 -35.26 12.28
N LEU A 259 -1.12 -34.30 13.02
CA LEU A 259 -1.39 -32.88 12.82
C LEU A 259 -0.78 -32.35 11.51
N GLY A 260 -1.33 -31.26 11.01
CA GLY A 260 -0.87 -30.52 9.84
C GLY A 260 -1.97 -30.20 8.83
N GLY A 261 -3.08 -30.94 8.83
CA GLY A 261 -4.15 -30.76 7.84
C GLY A 261 -3.61 -30.82 6.40
N MET A 262 -4.03 -29.88 5.56
CA MET A 262 -3.56 -29.78 4.16
C MET A 262 -2.04 -29.57 4.03
N LEU A 263 -1.35 -29.04 5.04
CA LEU A 263 0.12 -28.92 4.99
C LEU A 263 0.82 -30.28 5.01
N ARG A 264 0.13 -31.34 5.44
CA ARG A 264 0.67 -32.70 5.53
C ARG A 264 0.00 -33.67 4.56
N TYR A 265 -1.30 -33.53 4.33
CA TYR A 265 -2.11 -34.49 3.58
C TYR A 265 -2.57 -33.98 2.19
N GLY A 266 -2.26 -32.72 1.86
CA GLY A 266 -2.67 -32.07 0.62
C GLY A 266 -1.62 -32.08 -0.48
#